data_AF-A7RW35-F1
#
_entry.id   AF-A7RW35-F1
#
_cell.length_a   1.000
_cell.length_b   1.000
_cell.length_c   1.000
_cell.angle_alpha   90.00
_cell.angle_beta   90.00
_cell.angle_gamma   90.00
#
_symmetry.space_group_name_H-M   'P 1'
#
loop_
_entity.id
_entity.type
_entity.pdbx_description
1 polymer ?
#
loop_
_entity_poly.entity_id
_entity_poly.type
_entity_poly.pdbx_seq_one_letter_code
_entity_poly.pdbx_strand_id
1 'polypeptide(L)'
;MTVTLTLHFLNKKIKQTRNPPIGSKSTMRSIADVNITMATTSFTNFTTPARSLYPLYADFIWCGLYALEACAIVAFNILTLLTFAMNRSLRRPGIFLLLNLAVCDTLVGLAAIPVHITWFAKWSPSNQDPIKRLSYLRVTHALEIFTGTGSIAGLVSISVERALAACKPFDHRASRSRVYLVGMGFTWILAVTHCFVFVYCFNSARLRDITYYYFALAMILELAIIVISYVIIFIKLRQRKIKPQPNRIRPRDKELGVALFIVTVVSLLTWLPDAVVLNLDSVLAPAQYKHAVRSTLFLRYSNSFVNPIVYIYRLPTFRGALTHMLKHCTPLKPQAASSQGTPRQKRVTMTTQHQITQDSNSTTDNTRL
;
A
#
# COMPACT_ATOMS: atom_id res chain seq x y z
N MET A 1 -11.81 -48.67 -17.89
CA MET A 1 -11.61 -50.09 -18.28
C MET A 1 -10.57 -50.83 -17.43
N THR A 2 -9.58 -50.15 -16.84
CA THR A 2 -8.48 -50.81 -16.11
C THR A 2 -8.86 -51.36 -14.73
N VAL A 3 -9.77 -50.70 -14.00
CA VAL A 3 -10.19 -51.09 -12.63
C VAL A 3 -11.01 -52.39 -12.61
N THR A 4 -11.84 -52.60 -13.63
CA THR A 4 -12.70 -53.79 -13.74
C THR A 4 -11.90 -55.06 -14.03
N LEU A 5 -10.80 -54.94 -14.79
CA LEU A 5 -9.89 -56.06 -15.09
C LEU A 5 -9.08 -56.49 -13.86
N THR A 6 -8.61 -55.55 -13.04
CA THR A 6 -7.87 -55.86 -11.80
C THR A 6 -8.75 -56.57 -10.78
N LEU A 7 -10.01 -56.12 -10.62
CA LEU A 7 -10.98 -56.78 -9.74
C LEU A 7 -11.37 -58.18 -10.25
N HIS A 8 -11.46 -58.38 -11.56
CA HIS A 8 -11.75 -59.69 -12.15
C HIS A 8 -10.60 -60.69 -11.93
N PHE A 9 -9.35 -60.27 -12.09
CA PHE A 9 -8.18 -61.11 -11.81
C PHE A 9 -8.02 -61.45 -10.32
N LEU A 10 -8.31 -60.49 -9.43
CA LEU A 10 -8.28 -60.71 -7.98
C LEU A 10 -9.36 -61.70 -7.52
N ASN A 11 -10.58 -61.57 -8.05
CA ASN A 11 -11.68 -62.48 -7.70
C ASN A 11 -11.41 -63.92 -8.20
N LYS A 12 -10.70 -64.06 -9.33
CA LYS A 12 -10.24 -65.36 -9.85
C LYS A 12 -9.16 -66.01 -8.95
N LYS A 13 -8.24 -65.21 -8.39
CA LYS A 13 -7.19 -65.67 -7.46
C LYS A 13 -7.73 -66.05 -6.08
N ILE A 14 -8.77 -65.36 -5.61
CA ILE A 14 -9.48 -65.66 -4.34
C ILE A 14 -10.30 -66.95 -4.47
N LYS A 15 -10.93 -67.21 -5.62
CA LYS A 15 -11.64 -68.49 -5.85
C LYS A 15 -10.70 -69.70 -5.90
N GLN A 16 -9.46 -69.54 -6.36
CA GLN A 16 -8.47 -70.62 -6.40
C GLN A 16 -7.87 -70.99 -5.03
N THR A 17 -8.04 -70.17 -4.00
CA THR A 17 -7.44 -70.38 -2.66
C THR A 17 -8.41 -70.94 -1.63
N ARG A 18 -9.62 -71.35 -2.03
CA ARG A 18 -10.69 -71.75 -1.10
C ARG A 18 -10.54 -73.13 -0.44
N ASN A 19 -9.51 -73.91 -0.76
CA ASN A 19 -9.15 -75.14 -0.05
C ASN A 19 -7.63 -75.19 0.19
N PRO A 20 -7.11 -74.72 1.33
CA PRO A 20 -5.68 -74.84 1.64
C PRO A 20 -5.37 -76.25 2.17
N PRO A 21 -4.23 -76.86 1.79
CA PRO A 21 -3.66 -77.95 2.56
C PRO A 21 -3.20 -77.40 3.92
N ILE A 22 -3.51 -78.12 4.98
CA ILE A 22 -3.12 -77.81 6.36
C ILE A 22 -1.59 -77.81 6.45
N GLY A 23 -1.01 -76.71 6.95
CA GLY A 23 0.28 -76.79 7.64
C GLY A 23 1.53 -76.20 6.97
N SER A 24 1.52 -74.96 6.47
CA SER A 24 2.79 -74.23 6.30
C SER A 24 2.70 -72.79 6.82
N LYS A 25 3.63 -72.44 7.72
CA LYS A 25 3.80 -71.08 8.25
C LYS A 25 4.09 -70.05 7.13
N SER A 26 4.56 -70.50 5.96
CA SER A 26 4.83 -69.61 4.81
C SER A 26 3.54 -69.17 4.11
N THR A 27 2.51 -70.02 4.03
CA THR A 27 1.21 -69.65 3.45
C THR A 27 0.49 -68.62 4.32
N MET A 28 0.52 -68.77 5.65
CA MET A 28 -0.04 -67.77 6.57
C MET A 28 0.69 -66.43 6.52
N ARG A 29 2.04 -66.43 6.40
CA ARG A 29 2.82 -65.19 6.21
C ARG A 29 2.47 -64.50 4.90
N SER A 30 2.36 -65.25 3.80
CA SER A 30 1.99 -64.68 2.50
C SER A 30 0.59 -64.05 2.52
N ILE A 31 -0.39 -64.65 3.20
CA ILE A 31 -1.73 -64.07 3.35
C ILE A 31 -1.68 -62.80 4.22
N ALA A 32 -0.89 -62.81 5.30
CA ALA A 32 -0.70 -61.63 6.14
C ALA A 32 -0.04 -60.47 5.37
N ASP A 33 1.00 -60.76 4.57
CA ASP A 33 1.71 -59.78 3.75
C ASP A 33 0.80 -59.18 2.66
N VAL A 34 -0.06 -60.02 2.05
CA VAL A 34 -1.05 -59.55 1.08
C VAL A 34 -2.10 -58.66 1.76
N ASN A 35 -2.60 -59.02 2.94
CA ASN A 35 -3.56 -58.20 3.68
C ASN A 35 -2.94 -56.88 4.16
N ILE A 36 -1.68 -56.89 4.62
CA ILE A 36 -0.94 -55.67 4.99
C ILE A 36 -0.74 -54.79 3.75
N THR A 37 -0.35 -55.36 2.61
CA THR A 37 -0.17 -54.61 1.36
C THR A 37 -1.50 -54.00 0.90
N MET A 38 -2.61 -54.73 0.98
CA MET A 38 -3.94 -54.21 0.64
C MET A 38 -4.41 -53.14 1.63
N ALA A 39 -4.17 -53.30 2.93
CA ALA A 39 -4.46 -52.29 3.95
C ALA A 39 -3.63 -51.01 3.71
N THR A 40 -2.33 -51.16 3.41
CA THR A 40 -1.45 -50.04 3.07
C THR A 40 -1.93 -49.34 1.80
N THR A 41 -2.32 -50.11 0.76
CA THR A 41 -2.81 -49.56 -0.52
C THR A 41 -4.14 -48.82 -0.37
N SER A 42 -5.07 -49.36 0.43
CA SER A 42 -6.36 -48.72 0.72
C SER A 42 -6.20 -47.49 1.62
N PHE A 43 -5.29 -47.52 2.59
CA PHE A 43 -4.94 -46.36 3.41
C PHE A 43 -4.24 -45.26 2.59
N THR A 44 -3.35 -45.62 1.67
CA THR A 44 -2.76 -44.65 0.71
C THR A 44 -3.79 -44.09 -0.26
N ASN A 45 -4.80 -44.86 -0.65
CA ASN A 45 -5.89 -44.41 -1.53
C ASN A 45 -6.92 -43.52 -0.82
N PHE A 46 -7.07 -43.64 0.50
CA PHE A 46 -7.88 -42.72 1.32
C PHE A 46 -7.14 -41.44 1.70
N THR A 47 -5.81 -41.51 1.87
CA THR A 47 -4.98 -40.33 2.19
C THR A 47 -4.57 -39.52 0.96
N THR A 48 -4.47 -40.11 -0.23
CA THR A 48 -4.20 -39.39 -1.49
C THR A 48 -5.22 -38.32 -1.85
N PRO A 49 -6.56 -38.52 -1.76
CA PRO A 49 -7.52 -37.46 -2.03
C PRO A 49 -7.37 -36.30 -1.04
N ALA A 50 -7.23 -36.57 0.26
CA ALA A 50 -6.99 -35.53 1.27
C ALA A 50 -5.70 -34.74 1.04
N ARG A 51 -4.61 -35.41 0.62
CA ARG A 51 -3.32 -34.77 0.28
C ARG A 51 -3.39 -33.92 -1.00
N SER A 52 -4.27 -34.30 -1.94
CA SER A 52 -4.51 -33.55 -3.18
C SER A 52 -5.44 -32.35 -3.01
N LEU A 53 -6.32 -32.37 -2.01
CA LEU A 53 -7.28 -31.32 -1.69
C LEU A 53 -6.67 -30.16 -0.88
N TYR A 54 -5.72 -30.44 0.02
CA TYR A 54 -5.05 -29.43 0.85
C TYR A 54 -4.49 -28.21 0.08
N PRO A 55 -3.71 -28.37 -1.01
CA PRO A 55 -3.23 -27.23 -1.80
C PRO A 55 -4.36 -26.41 -2.42
N LEU A 56 -5.45 -27.06 -2.84
CA LEU A 56 -6.60 -26.39 -3.44
C LEU A 56 -7.37 -25.52 -2.42
N TYR A 57 -7.60 -26.03 -1.21
CA TYR A 57 -8.23 -25.26 -0.13
C TYR A 57 -7.37 -24.07 0.31
N ALA A 58 -6.06 -24.26 0.42
CA ALA A 58 -5.14 -23.17 0.76
C ALA A 58 -5.18 -22.06 -0.30
N ASP A 59 -5.25 -22.41 -1.58
CA ASP A 59 -5.34 -21.43 -2.66
C ASP A 59 -6.67 -20.65 -2.61
N PHE A 60 -7.82 -21.31 -2.39
CA PHE A 60 -9.08 -20.59 -2.20
C PHE A 60 -9.06 -19.61 -1.02
N ILE A 61 -8.41 -19.98 0.09
CA ILE A 61 -8.25 -19.09 1.25
C ILE A 61 -7.44 -17.86 0.86
N TRP A 62 -6.30 -18.02 0.18
CA TRP A 62 -5.48 -16.89 -0.27
C TRP A 62 -6.23 -15.98 -1.25
N CYS A 63 -7.00 -16.54 -2.20
CA CYS A 63 -7.89 -15.75 -3.07
C CYS A 63 -8.86 -14.89 -2.25
N GLY A 64 -9.50 -15.48 -1.23
CA GLY A 64 -10.43 -14.77 -0.35
C GLY A 64 -9.75 -13.65 0.45
N LEU A 65 -8.55 -13.91 0.98
CA LEU A 65 -7.76 -12.92 1.71
C LEU A 65 -7.37 -11.74 0.82
N TYR A 66 -6.85 -12.00 -0.39
CA TYR A 66 -6.50 -10.95 -1.34
C TYR A 66 -7.74 -10.17 -1.81
N ALA A 67 -8.88 -10.82 -2.02
CA ALA A 67 -10.12 -10.14 -2.40
C ALA A 67 -10.59 -9.20 -1.28
N LEU A 68 -10.56 -9.65 -0.03
CA LEU A 68 -10.89 -8.81 1.13
C LEU A 68 -9.93 -7.62 1.26
N GLU A 69 -8.64 -7.86 1.09
CA GLU A 69 -7.61 -6.82 1.09
C GLU A 69 -7.85 -5.79 -0.03
N ALA A 70 -8.14 -6.24 -1.26
CA ALA A 70 -8.49 -5.36 -2.37
C ALA A 70 -9.70 -4.48 -2.06
N CYS A 71 -10.77 -5.05 -1.50
CA CYS A 71 -11.95 -4.29 -1.09
C CYS A 71 -11.61 -3.23 -0.03
N ALA A 72 -10.81 -3.59 0.97
CA ALA A 72 -10.37 -2.66 2.01
C ALA A 72 -9.53 -1.51 1.42
N ILE A 73 -8.57 -1.82 0.54
CA ILE A 73 -7.73 -0.83 -0.16
C ILE A 73 -8.58 0.16 -0.94
N VAL A 74 -9.51 -0.33 -1.76
CA VAL A 74 -10.39 0.53 -2.56
C VAL A 74 -11.25 1.40 -1.65
N ALA A 75 -11.90 0.81 -0.65
CA ALA A 75 -12.76 1.55 0.26
C ALA A 75 -12.00 2.68 0.96
N PHE A 76 -10.90 2.38 1.65
CA PHE A 76 -10.18 3.37 2.44
C PHE A 76 -9.54 4.48 1.60
N ASN A 77 -9.04 4.17 0.40
CA ASN A 77 -8.45 5.18 -0.48
C ASN A 77 -9.50 6.04 -1.18
N ILE A 78 -10.64 5.47 -1.61
CA ILE A 78 -11.77 6.26 -2.11
C ILE A 78 -12.30 7.19 -1.01
N LEU A 79 -12.46 6.72 0.22
CA LEU A 79 -12.83 7.53 1.38
C LEU A 79 -11.83 8.68 1.61
N THR A 80 -10.53 8.42 1.44
CA THR A 80 -9.47 9.42 1.54
C THR A 80 -9.60 10.49 0.44
N LEU A 81 -9.77 10.06 -0.82
CA LEU A 81 -9.96 10.94 -1.97
C LEU A 81 -11.20 11.82 -1.79
N LEU A 82 -12.35 11.22 -1.42
CA LEU A 82 -13.61 11.92 -1.17
C LEU A 82 -13.48 12.93 -0.02
N THR A 83 -12.83 12.55 1.08
CA THR A 83 -12.64 13.45 2.23
C THR A 83 -11.88 14.71 1.83
N PHE A 84 -10.81 14.60 1.04
CA PHE A 84 -10.07 15.77 0.56
C PHE A 84 -10.78 16.52 -0.56
N ALA A 85 -11.53 15.83 -1.42
CA ALA A 85 -12.31 16.44 -2.48
C ALA A 85 -13.46 17.29 -1.92
N MET A 86 -14.19 16.79 -0.93
CA MET A 86 -15.35 17.49 -0.36
C MET A 86 -14.94 18.65 0.56
N ASN A 87 -13.79 18.55 1.25
CA ASN A 87 -13.41 19.52 2.28
C ASN A 87 -12.33 20.49 1.80
N ARG A 88 -12.76 21.63 1.22
CA ARG A 88 -11.85 22.68 0.71
C ARG A 88 -10.87 23.22 1.77
N SER A 89 -11.25 23.21 3.04
CA SER A 89 -10.41 23.65 4.16
C SER A 89 -9.16 22.80 4.36
N LEU A 90 -9.15 21.56 3.83
CA LEU A 90 -8.01 20.64 3.86
C LEU A 90 -7.05 20.84 2.67
N ARG A 91 -7.50 21.50 1.59
CA ARG A 91 -6.74 21.60 0.35
C ARG A 91 -5.53 22.50 0.53
N ARG A 92 -4.35 21.87 0.64
CA ARG A 92 -3.04 22.52 0.73
C ARG A 92 -2.09 21.86 -0.26
N PRO A 93 -1.04 22.54 -0.72
CA PRO A 93 -0.15 21.99 -1.72
C PRO A 93 0.43 20.61 -1.35
N GLY A 94 0.86 20.40 -0.10
CA GLY A 94 1.37 19.10 0.37
C GLY A 94 0.36 17.93 0.38
N ILE A 95 -0.94 18.21 0.33
CA ILE A 95 -1.99 17.17 0.30
C ILE A 95 -2.06 16.51 -1.08
N PHE A 96 -1.62 17.18 -2.15
CA PHE A 96 -1.57 16.57 -3.48
C PHE A 96 -0.70 15.31 -3.51
N LEU A 97 0.38 15.25 -2.73
CA LEU A 97 1.21 14.06 -2.65
C LEU A 97 0.48 12.88 -1.97
N LEU A 98 -0.33 13.16 -0.95
CA LEU A 98 -1.20 12.16 -0.32
C LEU A 98 -2.30 11.67 -1.27
N LEU A 99 -2.86 12.59 -2.07
CA LEU A 99 -3.83 12.24 -3.11
C LEU A 99 -3.21 11.36 -4.20
N ASN A 100 -1.97 11.66 -4.62
CA ASN A 100 -1.24 10.84 -5.58
C ASN A 100 -1.10 9.39 -5.08
N LEU A 101 -0.69 9.24 -3.82
CA LEU A 101 -0.54 7.94 -3.19
C LEU A 101 -1.89 7.21 -3.09
N ALA A 102 -2.95 7.90 -2.68
CA ALA A 102 -4.29 7.31 -2.62
C ALA A 102 -4.81 6.86 -4.00
N VAL A 103 -4.49 7.57 -5.08
CA VAL A 103 -4.82 7.12 -6.45
C VAL A 103 -4.03 5.86 -6.82
N CYS A 104 -2.72 5.85 -6.57
CA CYS A 104 -1.88 4.67 -6.82
C CYS A 104 -2.39 3.44 -6.05
N ASP A 105 -2.68 3.61 -4.75
CA ASP A 105 -3.18 2.56 -3.87
C ASP A 105 -4.57 2.07 -4.31
N THR A 106 -5.46 2.96 -4.76
CA THR A 106 -6.76 2.55 -5.32
C THR A 106 -6.59 1.64 -6.54
N LEU A 107 -5.60 1.91 -7.40
CA LEU A 107 -5.31 1.07 -8.58
C LEU A 107 -4.76 -0.31 -8.18
N VAL A 108 -4.04 -0.42 -7.07
CA VAL A 108 -3.61 -1.73 -6.53
C VAL A 108 -4.82 -2.61 -6.24
N GLY A 109 -5.81 -2.06 -5.53
CA GLY A 109 -7.04 -2.80 -5.18
C GLY A 109 -7.98 -3.05 -6.37
N LEU A 110 -8.08 -2.11 -7.33
CA LEU A 110 -8.97 -2.25 -8.50
C LEU A 110 -8.39 -3.11 -9.63
N ALA A 111 -7.07 -3.16 -9.79
CA ALA A 111 -6.45 -3.77 -10.96
C ALA A 111 -5.37 -4.80 -10.59
N ALA A 112 -4.36 -4.42 -9.80
CA ALA A 112 -3.23 -5.31 -9.55
C ALA A 112 -3.64 -6.59 -8.81
N ILE A 113 -4.36 -6.47 -7.70
CA ILE A 113 -4.80 -7.63 -6.90
C ILE A 113 -5.82 -8.50 -7.66
N PRO A 114 -6.87 -7.96 -8.31
CA PRO A 114 -7.78 -8.80 -9.10
C PRO A 114 -7.08 -9.58 -10.21
N VAL A 115 -6.16 -8.96 -10.95
CA VAL A 115 -5.38 -9.67 -11.97
C VAL A 115 -4.50 -10.75 -11.34
N HIS A 116 -3.84 -10.47 -10.21
CA HIS A 116 -3.08 -11.46 -9.44
C HIS A 116 -3.95 -12.66 -9.04
N ILE A 117 -5.15 -12.42 -8.49
CA ILE A 117 -6.12 -13.47 -8.15
C ILE A 117 -6.49 -14.29 -9.38
N THR A 118 -6.72 -13.67 -10.55
CA THR A 118 -7.06 -14.43 -11.76
C THR A 118 -5.91 -15.32 -12.25
N TRP A 119 -4.66 -14.84 -12.16
CA TRP A 119 -3.48 -15.64 -12.47
C TRP A 119 -3.35 -16.82 -11.49
N PHE A 120 -3.58 -16.54 -10.21
CA PHE A 120 -3.47 -17.49 -9.13
C PHE A 120 -4.58 -18.57 -9.16
N ALA A 121 -5.85 -18.16 -9.28
CA ALA A 121 -7.01 -19.06 -9.27
C ALA A 121 -7.15 -19.90 -10.55
N LYS A 122 -6.70 -19.39 -11.70
CA LYS A 122 -6.75 -20.13 -12.98
C LYS A 122 -5.61 -21.10 -13.17
N TRP A 123 -4.67 -21.19 -12.23
CA TRP A 123 -3.62 -22.21 -12.21
C TRP A 123 -4.18 -23.59 -11.76
N SER A 124 -5.32 -23.99 -12.34
CA SER A 124 -5.77 -25.38 -12.32
C SER A 124 -4.90 -26.19 -13.30
N PRO A 125 -4.40 -27.37 -12.92
CA PRO A 125 -3.61 -28.26 -13.79
C PRO A 125 -4.27 -28.62 -15.13
N SER A 126 -5.57 -28.34 -15.29
CA SER A 126 -6.36 -28.62 -16.49
C SER A 126 -6.29 -27.54 -17.60
N ASN A 127 -5.76 -26.34 -17.33
CA ASN A 127 -5.72 -25.21 -18.28
C ASN A 127 -4.28 -24.79 -18.61
N GLN A 128 -3.51 -25.69 -19.21
CA GLN A 128 -2.07 -25.52 -19.48
C GLN A 128 -1.74 -24.85 -20.82
N ASP A 129 -2.53 -23.88 -21.29
CA ASP A 129 -2.15 -23.12 -22.49
C ASP A 129 -0.95 -22.20 -22.14
N PRO A 130 0.26 -22.48 -22.67
CA PRO A 130 1.46 -21.75 -22.31
C PRO A 130 1.41 -20.28 -22.74
N ILE A 131 0.67 -19.96 -23.81
CA ILE A 131 0.53 -18.59 -24.32
C ILE A 131 -0.33 -17.76 -23.37
N LYS A 132 -1.44 -18.33 -22.89
CA LYS A 132 -2.29 -17.67 -21.90
C LYS A 132 -1.54 -17.46 -20.58
N ARG A 133 -0.78 -18.46 -20.13
CA ARG A 133 0.05 -18.35 -18.92
C ARG A 133 1.06 -17.20 -19.03
N LEU A 134 1.79 -17.13 -20.14
CA LEU A 134 2.77 -16.08 -20.38
C LEU A 134 2.11 -14.69 -20.42
N SER A 135 0.93 -14.60 -21.03
CA SER A 135 0.16 -13.36 -21.12
C SER A 135 -0.32 -12.88 -19.75
N TYR A 136 -0.88 -13.76 -18.91
CA TYR A 136 -1.29 -13.39 -17.55
C TYR A 136 -0.10 -12.96 -16.69
N LEU A 137 1.03 -13.67 -16.78
CA LEU A 137 2.25 -13.32 -16.06
C LEU A 137 2.74 -11.91 -16.46
N ARG A 138 2.78 -11.63 -17.76
CA ARG A 138 3.16 -10.31 -18.29
C ARG A 138 2.26 -9.19 -17.76
N VAL A 139 0.93 -9.37 -17.82
CA VAL A 139 -0.02 -8.33 -17.36
C VAL A 139 0.07 -8.13 -15.85
N THR A 140 0.17 -9.22 -15.08
CA THR A 140 0.28 -9.16 -13.61
C THR A 140 1.51 -8.36 -13.19
N HIS A 141 2.70 -8.72 -13.69
CA HIS A 141 3.92 -7.99 -13.35
C HIS A 141 3.95 -6.57 -13.90
N ALA A 142 3.39 -6.31 -15.09
CA ALA A 142 3.33 -4.95 -15.63
C ALA A 142 2.49 -4.03 -14.72
N LEU A 143 1.34 -4.51 -14.21
CA LEU A 143 0.51 -3.76 -13.27
C LEU A 143 1.19 -3.58 -11.92
N GLU A 144 1.88 -4.61 -11.41
CA GLU A 144 2.67 -4.51 -10.17
C GLU A 144 3.81 -3.49 -10.30
N ILE A 145 4.55 -3.49 -11.42
CA ILE A 145 5.61 -2.52 -11.69
C ILE A 145 5.05 -1.12 -11.82
N PHE A 146 3.93 -0.95 -12.54
CA PHE A 146 3.29 0.35 -12.72
C PHE A 146 2.82 0.95 -11.39
N THR A 147 2.03 0.21 -10.63
CA THR A 147 1.49 0.67 -9.33
C THR A 147 2.59 0.81 -8.28
N GLY A 148 3.54 -0.12 -8.25
CA GLY A 148 4.70 -0.08 -7.37
C GLY A 148 5.60 1.13 -7.62
N THR A 149 5.97 1.38 -8.88
CA THR A 149 6.77 2.55 -9.26
C THR A 149 6.04 3.85 -8.90
N GLY A 150 4.74 3.95 -9.18
CA GLY A 150 3.94 5.11 -8.81
C GLY A 150 3.97 5.38 -7.30
N SER A 151 3.84 4.33 -6.48
CA SER A 151 3.90 4.42 -5.02
C SER A 151 5.26 4.90 -4.52
N ILE A 152 6.37 4.25 -4.90
CA ILE A 152 7.70 4.61 -4.41
C ILE A 152 8.17 5.98 -4.94
N ALA A 153 7.87 6.32 -6.19
CA ALA A 153 8.12 7.67 -6.72
C ALA A 153 7.28 8.73 -5.98
N GLY A 154 6.07 8.38 -5.54
CA GLY A 154 5.26 9.18 -4.63
C GLY A 154 5.94 9.40 -3.27
N LEU A 155 6.52 8.35 -2.68
CA LEU A 155 7.27 8.43 -1.43
C LEU A 155 8.55 9.28 -1.56
N VAL A 156 9.27 9.17 -2.68
CA VAL A 156 10.40 10.04 -3.02
C VAL A 156 9.94 11.50 -3.11
N SER A 157 8.82 11.75 -3.79
CA SER A 157 8.25 13.10 -3.89
C SER A 157 7.90 13.67 -2.51
N ILE A 158 7.31 12.85 -1.63
CA ILE A 158 7.03 13.20 -0.24
C ILE A 158 8.33 13.53 0.51
N SER A 159 9.34 12.67 0.45
CA SER A 159 10.59 12.85 1.21
C SER A 159 11.34 14.11 0.78
N VAL A 160 11.45 14.33 -0.54
CA VAL A 160 12.11 15.51 -1.11
C VAL A 160 11.37 16.78 -0.72
N GLU A 161 10.05 16.78 -0.85
CA GLU A 161 9.24 17.94 -0.49
C GLU A 161 9.37 18.29 1.00
N ARG A 162 9.34 17.27 1.88
CA ARG A 162 9.59 17.46 3.33
C ARG A 162 11.00 17.99 3.61
N ALA A 163 12.02 17.50 2.89
CA ALA A 163 13.39 18.01 3.01
C ALA A 163 13.49 19.48 2.56
N LEU A 164 12.83 19.85 1.47
CA LEU A 164 12.75 21.24 1.01
C LEU A 164 12.05 22.14 2.04
N ALA A 165 10.95 21.67 2.66
CA ALA A 165 10.28 22.40 3.75
C ALA A 165 11.16 22.57 5.01
N ALA A 166 12.06 21.61 5.28
CA ALA A 166 13.04 21.68 6.36
C ALA A 166 14.24 22.60 6.03
N CYS A 167 14.65 22.68 4.77
CA CYS A 167 15.75 23.53 4.34
C CYS A 167 15.33 24.99 4.13
N LYS A 168 14.22 25.21 3.42
CA LYS A 168 13.75 26.53 2.95
C LYS A 168 12.27 26.75 3.34
N PRO A 169 11.97 26.99 4.63
CA PRO A 169 10.59 27.06 5.11
C PRO A 169 9.77 28.23 4.52
N PHE A 170 10.41 29.32 4.10
CA PHE A 170 9.74 30.48 3.49
C PHE A 170 9.33 30.20 2.05
N ASP A 171 10.28 29.76 1.21
CA ASP A 171 10.01 29.40 -0.19
C ASP A 171 8.99 28.27 -0.28
N HIS A 172 9.10 27.29 0.63
CA HIS A 172 8.14 26.20 0.71
C HIS A 172 6.71 26.69 1.02
N ARG A 173 6.55 27.69 1.90
CA ARG A 173 5.25 28.30 2.20
C ARG A 173 4.64 29.03 1.00
N ALA A 174 5.50 29.61 0.14
CA ALA A 174 5.09 30.28 -1.09
C ALA A 174 4.88 29.31 -2.27
N SER A 175 5.15 28.02 -2.08
CA SER A 175 5.06 27.03 -3.15
C SER A 175 3.63 26.89 -3.68
N ARG A 176 3.51 26.98 -5.00
CA ARG A 176 2.22 26.92 -5.71
C ARG A 176 1.80 25.46 -5.92
N SER A 177 0.50 25.20 -5.91
CA SER A 177 -0.07 23.87 -6.20
C SER A 177 0.42 23.27 -7.53
N ARG A 178 0.75 24.11 -8.52
CA ARG A 178 1.30 23.67 -9.82
C ARG A 178 2.58 22.85 -9.68
N VAL A 179 3.45 23.18 -8.72
CA VAL A 179 4.71 22.43 -8.49
C VAL A 179 4.40 20.98 -8.10
N TYR A 180 3.40 20.77 -7.26
CA TYR A 180 2.98 19.45 -6.81
C TYR A 180 2.27 18.67 -7.92
N LEU A 181 1.45 19.34 -8.74
CA LEU A 181 0.83 18.73 -9.93
C LEU A 181 1.89 18.24 -10.93
N VAL A 182 2.92 19.04 -11.19
CA VAL A 182 4.05 18.64 -12.04
C VAL A 182 4.82 17.48 -11.43
N GLY A 183 5.10 17.53 -10.12
CA GLY A 183 5.75 16.43 -9.40
C GLY A 183 4.96 15.12 -9.50
N MET A 184 3.64 15.16 -9.31
CA MET A 184 2.78 14.00 -9.54
C MET A 184 2.88 13.50 -10.97
N GLY A 185 2.80 14.39 -11.96
CA GLY A 185 2.98 14.04 -13.37
C GLY A 185 4.28 13.28 -13.63
N PHE A 186 5.39 13.69 -13.01
CA PHE A 186 6.67 12.98 -13.09
C PHE A 186 6.57 11.55 -12.53
N THR A 187 5.88 11.33 -11.41
CA THR A 187 5.70 9.97 -10.84
C THR A 187 4.95 9.04 -11.79
N TRP A 188 3.92 9.56 -12.49
CA TRP A 188 3.16 8.77 -13.47
C TRP A 188 3.97 8.47 -14.73
N ILE A 189 4.73 9.45 -15.23
CA ILE A 189 5.61 9.25 -16.38
C ILE A 189 6.63 8.15 -16.06
N LEU A 190 7.28 8.21 -14.90
CA LEU A 190 8.23 7.20 -14.46
C LEU A 190 7.58 5.80 -14.38
N ALA A 191 6.38 5.70 -13.80
CA ALA A 191 5.63 4.46 -13.71
C ALA A 191 5.28 3.87 -15.09
N VAL A 192 4.81 4.71 -16.02
CA VAL A 192 4.54 4.29 -17.40
C VAL A 192 5.81 3.82 -18.10
N THR A 193 6.92 4.56 -17.95
CA THR A 193 8.21 4.20 -18.55
C THR A 193 8.71 2.85 -18.04
N HIS A 194 8.70 2.63 -16.72
CA HIS A 194 9.07 1.34 -16.13
C HIS A 194 8.19 0.19 -16.64
N CYS A 195 6.88 0.39 -16.66
CA CYS A 195 5.94 -0.60 -17.20
C CYS A 195 6.21 -0.92 -18.68
N PHE A 196 6.46 0.10 -19.50
CA PHE A 196 6.77 -0.07 -20.92
C PHE A 196 8.08 -0.85 -21.14
N VAL A 197 9.15 -0.47 -20.42
CA VAL A 197 10.45 -1.18 -20.48
C VAL A 197 10.27 -2.65 -20.12
N PHE A 198 9.51 -2.96 -19.07
CA PHE A 198 9.22 -4.34 -18.69
C PHE A 198 8.51 -5.10 -19.81
N VAL A 199 7.40 -4.56 -20.33
CA VAL A 199 6.60 -5.23 -21.37
C VAL A 199 7.41 -5.45 -22.64
N TYR A 200 8.22 -4.48 -23.05
CA TYR A 200 9.08 -4.57 -24.22
C TYR A 200 10.14 -5.68 -24.06
N CYS A 201 10.79 -5.75 -22.91
CA CYS A 201 11.88 -6.70 -22.65
C CYS A 201 11.39 -8.11 -22.27
N PHE A 202 10.14 -8.28 -21.86
CA PHE A 202 9.61 -9.49 -21.22
C PHE A 202 9.85 -10.79 -21.99
N ASN A 203 9.69 -10.75 -23.33
CA ASN A 203 9.77 -11.93 -24.18
C ASN A 203 11.22 -12.39 -24.45
N SER A 204 12.22 -11.55 -24.23
CA SER A 204 13.63 -11.90 -24.44
C SER A 204 14.28 -12.27 -23.11
N ALA A 205 14.83 -13.48 -23.01
CA ALA A 205 15.47 -13.96 -21.78
C ALA A 205 16.61 -13.03 -21.34
N ARG A 206 17.50 -12.65 -22.28
CA ARG A 206 18.62 -11.74 -22.01
C ARG A 206 18.15 -10.36 -21.57
N LEU A 207 17.12 -9.79 -22.23
CA LEU A 207 16.62 -8.47 -21.87
C LEU A 207 15.89 -8.49 -20.53
N ARG A 208 15.18 -9.57 -20.22
CA ARG A 208 14.50 -9.75 -18.94
C ARG A 208 15.47 -9.71 -17.76
N ASP A 209 16.62 -10.40 -17.86
CA ASP A 209 17.65 -10.36 -16.82
C ASP A 209 18.21 -8.94 -16.63
N ILE A 210 18.53 -8.25 -17.73
CA ILE A 210 18.98 -6.85 -17.70
C ILE A 210 17.92 -5.95 -17.06
N THR A 211 16.64 -6.15 -17.39
CA THR A 211 15.52 -5.41 -16.84
C THR A 211 15.35 -5.63 -15.32
N TYR A 212 15.62 -6.84 -14.80
CA TYR A 212 15.63 -7.07 -13.35
C TYR A 212 16.73 -6.26 -12.64
N TYR A 213 17.95 -6.25 -13.17
CA TYR A 213 19.04 -5.43 -12.61
C TYR A 213 18.74 -3.92 -12.69
N TYR A 214 18.13 -3.47 -13.79
CA TYR A 214 17.67 -2.10 -13.95
C TYR A 214 16.67 -1.70 -12.86
N PHE A 215 15.66 -2.53 -12.58
CA PHE A 215 14.67 -2.25 -11.53
C PHE A 215 15.29 -2.30 -10.13
N ALA A 216 16.19 -3.24 -9.87
CA ALA A 216 16.92 -3.28 -8.60
C ALA A 216 17.73 -2.00 -8.37
N LEU A 217 18.44 -1.52 -9.39
CA LEU A 217 19.18 -0.26 -9.33
C LEU A 217 18.25 0.95 -9.12
N ALA A 218 17.14 1.02 -9.87
CA ALA A 218 16.16 2.10 -9.74
C ALA A 218 15.61 2.17 -8.30
N MET A 219 15.22 1.02 -7.73
CA MET A 219 14.75 0.90 -6.35
C MET A 219 15.81 1.37 -5.34
N ILE A 220 17.07 1.00 -5.54
CA ILE A 220 18.19 1.44 -4.67
C ILE A 220 18.36 2.96 -4.75
N LEU A 221 18.29 3.55 -5.94
CA LEU A 221 18.41 5.00 -6.12
C LEU A 221 17.25 5.75 -5.46
N GLU A 222 16.02 5.28 -5.61
CA GLU A 222 14.83 5.85 -4.96
C GLU A 222 14.94 5.77 -3.43
N LEU A 223 15.36 4.62 -2.90
CA LEU A 223 15.62 4.45 -1.47
C LEU A 223 16.73 5.39 -0.98
N ALA A 224 17.81 5.54 -1.73
CA ALA A 224 18.89 6.46 -1.40
C ALA A 224 18.38 7.91 -1.31
N ILE A 225 17.54 8.35 -2.25
CA ILE A 225 16.92 9.69 -2.21
C ILE A 225 16.05 9.85 -0.96
N ILE A 226 15.26 8.84 -0.60
CA ILE A 226 14.43 8.86 0.62
C ILE A 226 15.31 8.99 1.86
N VAL A 227 16.35 8.16 1.98
CA VAL A 227 17.28 8.18 3.12
C VAL A 227 17.99 9.53 3.23
N ILE A 228 18.58 10.02 2.15
CA ILE A 228 19.27 11.33 2.11
C ILE A 228 18.31 12.45 2.52
N SER A 229 17.07 12.43 2.00
CA SER A 229 16.04 13.41 2.37
C SER A 229 15.77 13.42 3.88
N TYR A 230 15.64 12.24 4.51
CA TYR A 230 15.41 12.15 5.95
C TYR A 230 16.63 12.50 6.80
N VAL A 231 17.84 12.19 6.33
CA VAL A 231 19.09 12.66 6.97
C VAL A 231 19.15 14.19 6.96
N ILE A 232 18.83 14.83 5.82
CA ILE A 232 18.75 16.29 5.72
C ILE A 232 17.72 16.85 6.70
N ILE A 233 16.52 16.27 6.77
CA ILE A 233 15.48 16.67 7.72
C ILE A 233 16.00 16.57 9.16
N PHE A 234 16.64 15.46 9.53
CA PHE A 234 17.19 15.26 10.87
C PHE A 234 18.24 16.31 11.23
N ILE A 235 19.20 16.57 10.34
CA ILE A 235 20.24 17.59 10.54
C ILE A 235 19.60 18.97 10.72
N LYS A 236 18.64 19.36 9.86
CA LYS A 236 17.97 20.65 9.95
C LYS A 236 17.12 20.80 11.20
N LEU A 237 16.45 19.74 11.65
CA LEU A 237 15.72 19.74 12.91
C LEU A 237 16.64 19.89 14.12
N ARG A 238 17.83 19.27 14.11
CA ARG A 238 18.86 19.45 15.15
C ARG A 238 19.38 20.89 15.18
N GLN A 239 19.73 21.45 14.02
CA GLN A 239 20.22 22.83 13.92
C GLN A 239 19.20 23.85 14.46
N ARG A 240 17.90 23.66 14.20
CA ARG A 240 16.82 24.53 14.69
C ARG A 240 16.61 24.47 16.20
N LYS A 241 16.94 23.35 16.86
CA LYS A 241 16.92 23.28 18.33
C LYS A 241 18.03 24.12 18.95
N ILE A 242 19.19 24.17 18.29
CA ILE A 242 20.36 24.95 18.74
C ILE A 242 20.17 26.45 18.44
N LYS A 243 19.63 26.79 17.27
CA LYS A 243 19.33 28.17 16.87
C LYS A 243 17.82 28.32 16.62
N PRO A 244 17.03 28.71 17.64
CA PRO A 244 15.59 28.88 17.49
C PRO A 244 15.29 29.98 16.49
N GLN A 245 14.59 29.66 15.40
CA GLN A 245 14.11 30.68 14.47
C GLN A 245 12.86 31.38 15.04
N PRO A 246 12.71 32.70 14.82
CA PRO A 246 11.60 33.50 15.37
C PRO A 246 10.22 33.05 14.87
N ASN A 247 10.14 32.35 13.73
CA ASN A 247 8.88 31.86 13.18
C ASN A 247 8.64 30.38 13.50
N ARG A 248 7.66 30.12 14.37
CA ARG A 248 7.19 28.77 14.69
C ARG A 248 6.63 28.06 13.45
N ILE A 249 6.95 26.77 13.32
CA ILE A 249 6.28 25.86 12.38
C ILE A 249 4.81 25.78 12.81
N ARG A 250 3.87 25.92 11.87
CA ARG A 250 2.45 25.81 12.18
C ARG A 250 2.17 24.39 12.70
N PRO A 251 1.36 24.22 13.76
CA PRO A 251 1.04 22.90 14.31
C PRO A 251 0.58 21.90 13.24
N ARG A 252 -0.27 22.36 12.31
CA ARG A 252 -0.78 21.55 11.18
C ARG A 252 0.32 21.09 10.20
N ASP A 253 1.36 21.88 9.97
CA ASP A 253 2.46 21.49 9.08
C ASP A 253 3.37 20.46 9.75
N LYS A 254 3.49 20.51 11.08
CA LYS A 254 4.15 19.49 11.90
C LYS A 254 3.36 18.18 11.90
N GLU A 255 2.05 18.24 12.11
CA GLU A 255 1.16 17.06 12.05
C GLU A 255 1.26 16.35 10.70
N LEU A 256 1.16 17.10 9.60
CA LEU A 256 1.33 16.58 8.24
C LEU A 256 2.73 15.97 8.05
N GLY A 257 3.79 16.66 8.49
CA GLY A 257 5.15 16.15 8.38
C GLY A 257 5.38 14.82 9.10
N VAL A 258 4.80 14.65 10.29
CA VAL A 258 4.90 13.38 11.02
C VAL A 258 4.05 12.28 10.38
N ALA A 259 2.85 12.60 9.88
CA ALA A 259 2.03 11.64 9.15
C ALA A 259 2.77 11.09 7.90
N LEU A 260 3.36 12.00 7.11
CA LEU A 260 4.15 11.66 5.93
C LEU A 260 5.38 10.81 6.27
N PHE A 261 6.08 11.14 7.36
CA PHE A 261 7.20 10.33 7.85
C PHE A 261 6.76 8.89 8.20
N ILE A 262 5.67 8.75 8.95
CA ILE A 262 5.14 7.43 9.34
C ILE A 262 4.74 6.64 8.09
N VAL A 263 4.02 7.26 7.16
CA VAL A 263 3.66 6.63 5.87
C VAL A 263 4.91 6.11 5.16
N THR A 264 5.94 6.93 4.97
CA THR A 264 7.16 6.47 4.29
C THR A 264 7.82 5.30 5.01
N VAL A 265 7.99 5.36 6.34
CA VAL A 265 8.64 4.29 7.09
C VAL A 265 7.84 3.00 7.02
N VAL A 266 6.51 3.07 7.21
CA VAL A 266 5.64 1.89 7.16
C VAL A 266 5.61 1.29 5.76
N SER A 267 5.64 2.10 4.70
CA SER A 267 5.75 1.60 3.33
C SER A 267 7.06 0.86 3.08
N LEU A 268 8.18 1.39 3.54
CA LEU A 268 9.47 0.70 3.40
C LEU A 268 9.49 -0.63 4.17
N LEU A 269 8.92 -0.65 5.39
CA LEU A 269 8.87 -1.86 6.23
C LEU A 269 7.97 -2.96 5.65
N THR A 270 6.84 -2.59 5.04
CA THR A 270 5.91 -3.55 4.43
C THR A 270 6.44 -4.11 3.12
N TRP A 271 7.27 -3.35 2.39
CA TRP A 271 7.89 -3.78 1.14
C TRP A 271 9.14 -4.64 1.33
N LEU A 272 9.91 -4.39 2.39
CA LEU A 272 11.22 -5.02 2.60
C LEU A 272 11.17 -6.56 2.57
N PRO A 273 10.23 -7.26 3.24
CA PRO A 273 10.18 -8.72 3.22
C PRO A 273 9.96 -9.30 1.81
N ASP A 274 9.07 -8.68 1.02
CA ASP A 274 8.79 -9.12 -0.34
C ASP A 274 10.00 -8.88 -1.27
N ALA A 275 10.65 -7.71 -1.14
CA ALA A 275 11.88 -7.42 -1.86
C ALA A 275 12.98 -8.45 -1.55
N VAL A 276 13.16 -8.85 -0.29
CA VAL A 276 14.13 -9.87 0.10
C VAL A 276 13.77 -11.24 -0.49
N VAL A 277 12.52 -11.68 -0.34
CA VAL A 277 12.07 -12.98 -0.84
C VAL A 277 12.19 -13.08 -2.37
N LEU A 278 11.81 -12.05 -3.11
CA LEU A 278 11.93 -12.03 -4.58
C LEU A 278 13.38 -12.14 -5.07
N ASN A 279 14.33 -11.52 -4.35
CA ASN A 279 15.74 -11.63 -4.71
C ASN A 279 16.34 -12.99 -4.30
N LEU A 280 15.84 -13.62 -3.23
CA LEU A 280 16.29 -14.94 -2.77
C LEU A 280 15.68 -16.13 -3.55
N ASP A 281 14.50 -15.96 -4.16
CA ASP A 281 13.83 -16.99 -4.97
C ASP A 281 14.67 -17.42 -6.19
N SER A 282 15.60 -16.56 -6.64
CA SER A 282 16.59 -16.89 -7.67
C SER A 282 17.67 -17.89 -7.21
N VAL A 283 17.80 -18.11 -5.89
CA VAL A 283 18.88 -18.90 -5.26
C VAL A 283 18.34 -20.14 -4.53
N LEU A 284 17.09 -20.12 -4.03
CA LEU A 284 16.51 -21.16 -3.18
C LEU A 284 15.38 -21.93 -3.89
N ALA A 285 15.20 -23.22 -3.58
CA ALA A 285 14.25 -24.09 -4.25
C ALA A 285 12.77 -23.60 -4.14
N PRO A 286 12.06 -23.32 -5.25
CA PRO A 286 10.76 -22.60 -5.25
C PRO A 286 9.59 -23.29 -4.52
N ALA A 287 9.66 -24.60 -4.31
CA ALA A 287 8.54 -25.37 -3.78
C ALA A 287 8.34 -25.20 -2.26
N GLN A 288 9.41 -24.85 -1.52
CA GLN A 288 9.38 -24.79 -0.05
C GLN A 288 8.92 -23.41 0.50
N TYR A 289 8.90 -22.36 -0.33
CA TYR A 289 8.69 -20.97 0.11
C TYR A 289 7.39 -20.34 -0.38
N LYS A 290 6.49 -21.10 -1.00
CA LYS A 290 5.23 -20.56 -1.57
C LYS A 290 4.38 -19.79 -0.56
N HIS A 291 4.30 -20.27 0.69
CA HIS A 291 3.57 -19.57 1.75
C HIS A 291 4.27 -18.29 2.21
N ALA A 292 5.61 -18.25 2.19
CA ALA A 292 6.38 -17.05 2.50
C ALA A 292 6.14 -15.98 1.43
N VAL A 293 6.27 -16.33 0.14
CA VAL A 293 5.98 -15.43 -1.00
C VAL A 293 4.57 -14.84 -0.91
N ARG A 294 3.56 -15.67 -0.62
CA ARG A 294 2.17 -15.20 -0.46
C ARG A 294 2.02 -14.25 0.73
N SER A 295 2.66 -14.57 1.85
CA SER A 295 2.57 -13.75 3.07
C SER A 295 3.29 -12.41 2.90
N THR A 296 4.46 -12.38 2.25
CA THR A 296 5.17 -11.13 1.97
C THR A 296 4.45 -10.29 0.94
N LEU A 297 3.82 -10.90 -0.07
CA LEU A 297 3.00 -10.21 -1.05
C LEU A 297 1.75 -9.57 -0.41
N PHE A 298 1.05 -10.32 0.45
CA PHE A 298 -0.06 -9.78 1.24
C PHE A 298 0.39 -8.61 2.11
N LEU A 299 1.51 -8.76 2.83
CA LEU A 299 2.08 -7.66 3.63
C LEU A 299 2.43 -6.42 2.78
N ARG A 300 2.96 -6.62 1.56
CA ARG A 300 3.26 -5.55 0.62
C ARG A 300 1.99 -4.82 0.18
N TYR A 301 0.94 -5.54 -0.20
CA TYR A 301 -0.35 -4.95 -0.58
C TYR A 301 -1.03 -4.23 0.59
N SER A 302 -0.85 -4.73 1.82
CA SER A 302 -1.40 -4.09 3.01
C SER A 302 -0.92 -2.65 3.19
N ASN A 303 0.27 -2.31 2.68
CA ASN A 303 0.76 -0.92 2.62
C ASN A 303 -0.30 0.05 2.07
N SER A 304 -1.00 -0.38 1.02
CA SER A 304 -1.96 0.47 0.29
C SER A 304 -3.19 0.83 1.11
N PHE A 305 -3.58 0.07 2.15
CA PHE A 305 -4.68 0.47 3.05
C PHE A 305 -4.20 1.04 4.40
N VAL A 306 -2.95 0.78 4.79
CA VAL A 306 -2.39 1.35 6.04
C VAL A 306 -2.20 2.86 5.93
N ASN A 307 -1.93 3.40 4.74
CA ASN A 307 -1.79 4.83 4.50
C ASN A 307 -3.01 5.67 5.00
N PRO A 308 -4.25 5.39 4.56
CA PRO A 308 -5.46 5.98 5.13
C PRO A 308 -5.58 5.88 6.65
N ILE A 309 -5.21 4.74 7.24
CA ILE A 309 -5.24 4.54 8.70
C ILE A 309 -4.32 5.54 9.39
N VAL A 310 -3.10 5.73 8.87
CA VAL A 310 -2.16 6.74 9.38
C VAL A 310 -2.79 8.15 9.31
N TYR A 311 -3.51 8.49 8.24
CA TYR A 311 -4.18 9.79 8.13
C TYR A 311 -5.24 9.99 9.21
N ILE A 312 -6.06 8.97 9.47
CA ILE A 312 -7.11 9.02 10.51
C ILE A 312 -6.49 9.28 11.89
N TYR A 313 -5.37 8.63 12.22
CA TYR A 313 -4.72 8.79 13.52
C TYR A 313 -3.91 10.08 13.65
N ARG A 314 -3.26 10.53 12.58
CA ARG A 314 -2.26 11.61 12.63
C ARG A 314 -2.75 12.97 12.17
N LEU A 315 -3.87 13.03 11.43
CA LEU A 315 -4.41 14.27 10.88
C LEU A 315 -5.79 14.57 11.51
N PRO A 316 -5.86 15.31 12.64
CA PRO A 316 -7.11 15.59 13.34
C PRO A 316 -8.17 16.25 12.44
N THR A 317 -7.73 17.14 11.54
CA THR A 317 -8.61 17.82 10.58
C THR A 317 -9.18 16.85 9.54
N PHE A 318 -8.41 15.85 9.12
CA PHE A 318 -8.88 14.80 8.21
C PHE A 318 -9.89 13.91 8.92
N ARG A 319 -9.59 13.45 10.15
CA ARG A 319 -10.50 12.65 10.98
C ARG A 319 -11.83 13.36 11.21
N GLY A 320 -11.81 14.65 11.53
CA GLY A 320 -13.03 15.45 11.71
C GLY A 320 -13.86 15.56 10.44
N ALA A 321 -13.21 15.83 9.30
CA ALA A 321 -13.86 15.89 8.00
C ALA A 321 -14.46 14.55 7.55
N LEU A 322 -13.71 13.45 7.74
CA LEU A 322 -14.17 12.09 7.47
C LEU A 322 -15.40 11.73 8.32
N THR A 323 -15.34 12.02 9.63
CA THR A 323 -16.46 11.74 10.55
C THR A 323 -17.71 12.51 10.16
N HIS A 324 -17.57 13.78 9.77
CA HIS A 324 -18.70 14.57 9.29
C HIS A 324 -19.28 14.02 7.99
N MET A 325 -18.40 13.70 7.03
CA MET A 325 -18.80 13.12 5.75
C MET A 325 -19.56 11.81 5.94
N LEU A 326 -19.08 10.91 6.80
CA LEU A 326 -19.74 9.63 7.10
C LEU A 326 -21.10 9.80 7.79
N LYS A 327 -21.26 10.82 8.64
CA LYS A 327 -22.52 11.04 9.37
C LYS A 327 -23.57 11.82 8.57
N HIS A 328 -23.16 12.78 7.75
CA HIS A 328 -24.05 13.78 7.16
C HIS A 328 -24.03 13.79 5.62
N CYS A 329 -23.21 12.94 4.98
CA CYS A 329 -23.01 12.88 3.53
C CYS A 329 -22.73 14.25 2.88
N THR A 330 -22.20 15.20 3.65
CA THR A 330 -21.99 16.59 3.24
C THR A 330 -20.60 17.08 3.65
N PRO A 331 -20.02 18.06 2.94
CA PRO A 331 -18.72 18.62 3.29
C PRO A 331 -18.79 19.39 4.61
N LEU A 332 -17.71 19.32 5.40
CA LEU A 332 -17.57 20.15 6.59
C LEU A 332 -17.49 21.62 6.17
N LYS A 333 -18.39 22.47 6.67
CA LYS A 333 -18.28 23.92 6.46
C LYS A 333 -16.90 24.38 6.96
N PRO A 334 -16.14 25.18 6.20
CA PRO A 334 -14.93 25.80 6.70
C PRO A 334 -15.31 26.56 7.98
N GLN A 335 -14.67 26.24 9.11
CA GLN A 335 -14.74 27.13 10.26
C GLN A 335 -14.19 28.47 9.77
N ALA A 336 -15.08 29.47 9.65
CA ALA A 336 -14.66 30.85 9.57
C ALA A 336 -13.66 31.03 10.71
N ALA A 337 -12.44 31.48 10.39
CA ALA A 337 -11.49 31.81 11.43
C ALA A 337 -12.25 32.69 12.41
N SER A 338 -12.49 32.19 13.62
CA SER A 338 -13.00 33.01 14.69
C SER A 338 -12.00 34.14 14.76
N SER A 339 -12.40 35.32 14.29
CA SER A 339 -11.87 36.57 14.76
C SER A 339 -12.01 36.49 16.26
N GLN A 340 -10.97 36.00 16.93
CA GLN A 340 -10.67 36.48 18.26
C GLN A 340 -10.43 37.96 18.05
N GLY A 341 -11.52 38.71 18.17
CA GLY A 341 -11.48 40.15 18.28
C GLY A 341 -10.60 40.42 19.47
N THR A 342 -9.34 40.77 19.21
CA THR A 342 -8.61 41.66 20.08
C THR A 342 -9.50 42.88 20.26
N PRO A 343 -9.95 43.23 21.49
CA PRO A 343 -10.58 44.51 21.72
C PRO A 343 -9.48 45.58 21.68
N ARG A 344 -9.03 45.94 20.48
CA ARG A 344 -8.05 47.01 20.26
C ARG A 344 -8.54 47.97 19.20
N GLN A 345 -9.75 48.49 19.40
CA GLN A 345 -10.24 49.72 18.76
C GLN A 345 -11.51 50.23 19.44
N LYS A 346 -11.41 50.57 20.74
CA LYS A 346 -12.32 51.53 21.40
C LYS A 346 -11.56 52.59 22.21
N ARG A 347 -10.24 52.71 22.03
CA ARG A 347 -9.37 53.67 22.74
C ARG A 347 -8.72 54.70 21.81
N VAL A 348 -9.44 55.12 20.77
CA VAL A 348 -9.03 56.27 19.94
C VAL A 348 -10.18 57.28 19.75
N THR A 349 -11.44 56.89 19.98
CA THR A 349 -12.57 57.82 19.82
C THR A 349 -12.96 58.61 21.09
N MET A 350 -12.40 58.29 22.27
CA MET A 350 -12.67 59.07 23.50
C MET A 350 -11.70 60.23 23.75
N THR A 351 -10.52 60.24 23.11
CA THR A 351 -9.56 61.35 23.30
C THR A 351 -9.88 62.55 22.42
N THR A 352 -10.52 62.36 21.26
CA THR A 352 -10.88 63.46 20.36
C THR A 352 -12.13 64.22 20.82
N GLN A 353 -13.05 63.57 21.57
CA GLN A 353 -14.23 64.26 22.08
C GLN A 353 -13.96 65.10 23.34
N HIS A 354 -12.91 64.80 24.11
CA HIS A 354 -12.57 65.61 25.29
C HIS A 354 -11.69 66.82 24.96
N GLN A 355 -11.02 66.82 23.81
CA GLN A 355 -10.22 67.96 23.34
C GLN A 355 -11.03 69.01 22.57
N ILE A 356 -12.20 68.65 22.01
CA ILE A 356 -13.06 69.62 21.30
C ILE A 356 -13.96 70.42 22.27
N THR A 357 -14.17 69.96 23.51
CA THR A 357 -15.00 70.68 24.50
C THR A 357 -14.21 71.65 25.38
N GLN A 358 -12.87 71.66 25.33
CA GLN A 358 -12.05 72.62 26.10
C GLN A 358 -11.64 73.86 25.28
N ASP A 359 -11.60 73.79 23.95
CA ASP A 359 -11.24 74.94 23.10
C ASP A 359 -12.43 75.86 22.76
N SER A 360 -13.66 75.52 23.13
CA SER A 360 -14.84 76.37 22.86
C SER A 360 -15.22 77.30 24.03
N ASN A 361 -14.47 77.33 25.12
CA ASN A 361 -14.79 78.13 26.33
C ASN A 361 -13.80 79.28 26.62
N SER A 362 -12.86 79.62 25.72
CA SER A 362 -11.86 80.67 25.97
C SER A 362 -11.95 81.90 25.05
N THR A 363 -13.06 82.11 24.35
CA THR A 363 -13.19 83.26 23.42
C THR A 363 -14.50 84.00 23.64
N THR A 364 -14.72 84.55 24.84
CA THR A 364 -15.71 85.61 25.08
C THR A 364 -15.40 86.31 26.39
N ASP A 365 -14.33 87.10 26.43
CA ASP A 365 -14.27 88.28 27.29
C ASP A 365 -13.06 89.15 26.93
N ASN A 366 -13.30 90.24 26.22
CA ASN A 366 -12.66 91.54 26.42
C ASN A 366 -13.02 92.51 25.28
N THR A 367 -14.09 93.29 25.48
CA THR A 367 -14.23 94.62 24.88
C THR A 367 -15.22 95.43 25.70
N ARG A 368 -14.75 96.05 26.78
CA ARG A 368 -15.34 97.27 27.35
C ARG A 368 -14.26 98.15 27.95
N LEU A 369 -14.35 99.42 27.55
CA LEU A 369 -13.63 100.64 27.95
C LEU A 369 -12.31 100.88 27.20
#